data_AF-A0A920HP39-F1
#
_entry.id   AF-A0A920HP39-F1
#
_cell.length_a   1.000
_cell.length_b   1.000
_cell.length_c   1.000
_cell.angle_alpha   90.00
_cell.angle_beta   90.00
_cell.angle_gamma   90.00
#
_symmetry.space_group_name_H-M   'P 1'
#
loop_
_entity.id
_entity.type
_entity.pdbx_description
1 polymer ?
#
loop_
_entity_poly.entity_id
_entity_poly.type
_entity_poly.pdbx_seq_one_letter_code
_entity_poly.pdbx_strand_id
1 'polypeptide(L)' 'MSILVIAEHDNNNLKGSTLNTVSAASNLSGDVTLLIAGTKY' A
#
# COMPACT_ATOMS: atom_id res chain seq x y z
N MET A 1 -16.49 -2.98 -4.99
CA MET A 1 -15.23 -3.29 -5.71
C MET A 1 -14.14 -3.43 -4.68
N SER A 2 -13.15 -4.32 -4.87
CA SER A 2 -12.03 -4.48 -3.94
C SER A 2 -10.76 -3.96 -4.59
N ILE A 3 -9.94 -3.24 -3.82
CA ILE A 3 -8.70 -2.63 -4.27
C ILE A 3 -7.55 -3.22 -3.44
N LEU A 4 -6.55 -3.75 -4.13
CA LEU A 4 -5.31 -4.20 -3.50
C LEU A 4 -4.19 -3.20 -3.81
N VAL A 5 -3.66 -2.56 -2.77
CA VAL A 5 -2.45 -1.75 -2.85
C VAL A 5 -1.27 -2.60 -2.39
N ILE A 6 -0.22 -2.64 -3.18
CA ILE A 6 1.05 -3.24 -2.80
C ILE A 6 1.96 -2.14 -2.25
N ALA A 7 2.33 -2.26 -0.99
CA ALA A 7 3.15 -1.28 -0.31
C ALA A 7 4.63 -1.48 -0.62
N GLU A 8 5.30 -0.40 -0.99
CA GLU A 8 6.75 -0.33 -1.07
C GLU A 8 7.34 0.07 0.29
N HIS A 9 8.37 -0.65 0.75
CA HIS A 9 9.11 -0.37 1.99
C HIS A 9 10.59 -0.76 1.87
N ASP A 10 11.39 -0.35 2.86
CA ASP A 10 12.83 -0.69 3.00
C ASP A 10 13.12 -1.59 4.22
N ASN A 11 12.09 -2.30 4.70
CA ASN A 11 12.05 -3.12 5.94
C ASN A 11 12.03 -2.32 7.25
N ASN A 12 12.23 -1.01 7.20
CA ASN A 12 12.10 -0.13 8.36
C ASN A 12 10.94 0.87 8.20
N ASN A 13 10.78 1.39 6.98
CA ASN A 13 9.85 2.46 6.66
C ASN A 13 9.08 2.15 5.37
N LEU A 14 7.83 2.59 5.33
CA LEU A 14 7.06 2.67 4.09
C LEU A 14 7.57 3.84 3.25
N LYS A 15 7.69 3.63 1.94
CA LYS A 15 8.04 4.72 1.04
C LYS A 15 6.83 5.62 0.79
N GLY A 16 7.09 6.89 0.49
CA GLY A 16 6.05 7.88 0.20
C GLY A 16 5.17 7.52 -1.02
N SER A 17 5.70 6.72 -1.94
CA SER A 17 4.94 6.10 -3.05
C SER A 17 3.70 5.35 -2.54
N THR A 18 3.83 4.57 -1.46
CA THR A 18 2.72 3.84 -0.84
C THR A 18 1.61 4.77 -0.39
N LEU A 19 1.95 5.90 0.25
CA LEU A 19 0.96 6.86 0.75
C LEU A 19 0.19 7.53 -0.40
N ASN A 20 0.89 7.89 -1.48
CA ASN A 20 0.27 8.45 -2.69
C ASN A 20 -0.69 7.44 -3.31
N THR A 21 -0.30 6.17 -3.39
CA THR A 21 -1.14 5.11 -3.95
C THR A 21 -2.37 4.83 -3.08
N VAL A 22 -2.25 4.81 -1.75
CA VAL A 22 -3.40 4.66 -0.84
C VAL A 22 -4.35 5.84 -0.97
N SER A 23 -3.83 7.07 -1.06
CA SER A 23 -4.66 8.25 -1.29
C SER A 23 -5.43 8.16 -2.61
N ALA A 24 -4.77 7.77 -3.70
CA ALA A 24 -5.44 7.52 -4.97
C ALA A 24 -6.51 6.41 -4.88
N ALA A 25 -6.19 5.29 -4.23
CA ALA A 25 -7.11 4.18 -4.03
C ALA A 25 -8.35 4.57 -3.22
N SER A 26 -8.19 5.43 -2.20
CA SER A 26 -9.31 5.91 -1.36
C SER A 26 -10.33 6.77 -2.11
N ASN A 27 -9.93 7.35 -3.26
CA ASN A 27 -10.85 8.08 -4.14
C ASN A 27 -11.66 7.15 -5.06
N LEU A 28 -11.34 5.86 -5.11
CA LEU A 28 -12.09 4.86 -5.84
C LEU A 28 -13.16 4.26 -4.91
N SER A 29 -14.39 4.08 -5.39
CA SER A 29 -15.43 3.41 -4.61
C SER A 29 -15.11 1.92 -4.43
N GLY A 30 -14.63 1.54 -3.24
CA GLY A 30 -14.31 0.16 -2.91
C GLY A 30 -13.48 0.03 -1.63
N ASP A 31 -13.38 -1.20 -1.12
CA ASP A 31 -12.57 -1.50 0.06
C ASP A 31 -11.09 -1.57 -0.33
N VAL A 32 -10.26 -0.80 0.38
CA VAL A 32 -8.81 -0.78 0.17
C VAL A 32 -8.14 -1.77 1.12
N THR A 33 -7.48 -2.78 0.55
CA THR A 33 -6.61 -3.72 1.27
C THR A 33 -5.15 -3.38 0.94
N LEU A 34 -4.27 -3.38 1.95
CA LEU A 34 -2.85 -3.08 1.79
C LEU A 34 -2.01 -4.33 2.07
N LEU A 35 -1.21 -4.78 1.10
CA LEU A 35 -0.23 -5.85 1.27
C LEU A 35 1.17 -5.26 1.44
N ILE A 36 1.83 -5.64 2.54
CA ILE A 36 3.22 -5.30 2.85
C ILE A 36 3.98 -6.63 2.96
N ALA A 37 4.96 -6.86 2.10
CA ALA A 37 5.71 -8.12 2.05
C ALA A 37 7.19 -7.88 2.39
N GLY A 38 7.62 -8.37 3.55
CA GLY A 38 9.00 -8.23 4.02
C GLY A 38 9.68 -9.56 4.35
N THR A 39 11.00 -9.51 4.48
CA THR A 39 11.81 -10.64 4.93
C THR A 39 12.75 -10.20 6.05
N LYS A 40 13.09 -11.12 6.95
CA LYS A 40 14.16 -10.95 7.93
C LYS A 40 15.39 -11.69 7.41
N TYR A 41 16.32 -10.97 6.81
CA TYR A 41 17.69 -11.45 6.61
C TYR A 41 18.64 -10.47 7.28
#